data_AF-A0A497YIH4-F1
#
_entry.id   AF-A0A497YIH4-F1
#
_cell.length_a   1.000
_cell.length_b   1.000
_cell.length_c   1.000
_cell.angle_alpha   90.00
_cell.angle_beta   90.00
_cell.angle_gamma   90.00
#
_symmetry.space_group_name_H-M   'P 1'
#
loop_
_entity.id
_entity.type
_entity.pdbx_description
1 polymer ?
#
loop_
_entity_poly.entity_id
_entity_poly.type
_entity_poly.pdbx_seq_one_letter_code
_entity_poly.pdbx_strand_id
1 'polypeptide(L)'
;MKITLDTKSLLLGFLGAGLMFTAISFKNGQDQTGGRYHTEVNANNMVVIVDSETGNYIIAPPVEQTGKTTWIKGEFNKTFSTAVDNKREPK
;
A
#
# COMPACT_ATOMS: atom_id res chain seq x y z
N MET A 1 -14.33 29.08 -45.39
CA MET A 1 -12.93 28.68 -45.08
C MET A 1 -12.78 27.19 -45.34
N LYS A 2 -11.70 26.73 -45.98
CA LYS A 2 -11.38 25.30 -46.12
C LYS A 2 -10.23 24.99 -45.17
N ILE A 3 -10.46 24.14 -44.17
CA ILE A 3 -9.41 23.67 -43.26
C ILE A 3 -8.70 22.53 -43.98
N THR A 4 -7.49 22.78 -44.46
CA THR A 4 -6.59 21.75 -44.98
C THR A 4 -5.90 21.09 -43.79
N LEU A 5 -6.38 19.90 -43.39
CA LEU A 5 -5.68 19.06 -42.42
C LEU A 5 -4.46 18.44 -43.12
N ASP A 6 -3.25 18.88 -42.75
CA ASP A 6 -2.04 18.16 -43.10
C ASP A 6 -1.93 16.91 -42.22
N THR A 7 -2.14 15.74 -42.82
CA THR A 7 -2.08 14.44 -42.15
C THR A 7 -0.74 14.20 -41.47
N LYS A 8 0.36 14.82 -41.94
CA LYS A 8 1.68 14.73 -41.30
C LYS A 8 1.71 15.45 -39.96
N SER A 9 1.10 16.64 -39.88
CA SER A 9 0.97 17.38 -38.62
C SER A 9 0.04 16.68 -37.63
N LEU A 10 -1.02 16.02 -38.12
CA LEU A 10 -1.91 15.20 -37.29
C LEU A 10 -1.17 14.01 -36.67
N LEU A 11 -0.34 13.32 -37.46
CA LEU A 11 0.50 12.20 -36.99
C LEU A 11 1.53 12.66 -35.94
N LEU A 12 2.17 13.81 -36.15
CA LEU A 12 3.10 14.38 -35.15
C LEU A 12 2.40 14.72 -33.84
N GLY A 13 1.20 15.32 -33.91
CA GLY A 13 0.39 15.62 -32.73
C GLY A 13 -0.06 14.37 -31.98
N PHE A 14 -0.44 13.31 -32.71
CA PHE A 14 -0.83 12.03 -32.13
C PHE A 14 0.35 11.33 -31.42
N LEU A 15 1.54 11.34 -32.02
CA LEU A 15 2.76 10.80 -31.41
C LEU A 15 3.14 11.57 -30.13
N GLY A 16 3.08 12.91 -30.17
CA GLY A 16 3.35 13.75 -29.00
C GLY A 16 2.37 13.50 -27.85
N ALA A 17 1.07 13.42 -28.15
CA ALA A 17 0.05 13.12 -27.14
C ALA A 17 0.18 11.69 -26.59
N GLY A 18 0.43 10.70 -27.46
CA GLY A 18 0.59 9.30 -27.07
C GLY A 18 1.76 9.10 -26.09
N LEU A 19 2.90 9.76 -26.32
CA LEU A 19 4.04 9.71 -25.40
C LEU A 19 3.69 10.30 -24.02
N MET A 20 2.93 11.40 -23.97
CA MET A 20 2.48 11.97 -22.69
C MET A 20 1.57 11.02 -21.91
N PHE A 21 0.64 10.32 -22.59
CA PHE A 21 -0.20 9.30 -21.94
C PHE A 21 0.63 8.15 -21.36
N THR A 22 1.65 7.68 -22.07
CA THR A 22 2.54 6.62 -21.54
C THR A 22 3.32 7.08 -20.30
N ALA A 23 3.89 8.29 -20.30
CA ALA A 23 4.67 8.81 -19.18
C ALA A 23 3.82 9.00 -17.90
N ILE A 24 2.56 9.44 -18.04
CA ILE A 24 1.64 9.60 -16.91
C ILE A 24 1.15 8.23 -16.41
N SER A 25 0.94 7.27 -17.32
CA SER A 25 0.43 5.94 -16.96
C SER A 25 1.42 5.11 -16.14
N PHE A 26 2.73 5.29 -16.32
CA PHE A 26 3.75 4.60 -15.51
C PHE A 26 3.90 5.19 -14.10
N LYS A 27 3.54 6.47 -13.88
CA LYS A 27 3.67 7.12 -12.57
C LYS A 27 2.57 6.70 -11.59
N ASN A 28 1.42 6.28 -12.08
CA ASN A 28 0.28 5.86 -11.24
C ASN A 28 0.33 4.39 -10.82
N GLY A 29 1.26 3.60 -11.38
CA GLY A 29 1.47 2.19 -11.02
C GLY A 29 2.58 1.97 -9.99
N GLN A 30 3.23 3.03 -9.52
CA GLN A 30 4.13 2.94 -8.38
C GLN A 30 3.27 2.88 -7.12
N ASP A 31 2.72 1.68 -6.90
CA ASP A 31 2.19 1.26 -5.62
C ASP A 31 3.13 1.74 -4.51
N GLN A 32 2.53 2.04 -3.38
CA GLN A 32 3.18 2.35 -2.11
C GLN A 32 3.93 1.13 -1.54
N THR A 33 4.49 0.27 -2.40
CA THR A 33 5.19 -0.98 -2.09
C THR A 33 6.63 -0.80 -1.62
N GLY A 34 7.14 0.44 -1.61
CA GLY A 34 8.49 0.77 -1.13
C GLY A 34 8.53 1.83 -0.03
N GLY A 35 7.40 2.11 0.63
CA GLY A 35 7.38 3.01 1.78
C GLY A 35 7.91 2.33 3.04
N ARG A 36 8.51 3.08 3.96
CA ARG A 36 8.96 2.56 5.27
C ARG A 36 7.84 1.83 6.04
N TYR A 37 6.60 2.27 5.85
CA TYR A 37 5.44 1.72 6.54
C TYR A 37 4.55 0.95 5.56
N HIS A 38 4.26 -0.31 5.89
CA HIS A 38 3.31 -1.15 5.18
C HIS A 38 2.05 -1.29 6.01
N THR A 39 0.89 -1.12 5.38
CA THR A 39 -0.42 -1.24 6.04
C THR A 39 -1.19 -2.39 5.42
N GLU A 40 -1.69 -3.30 6.25
CA GLU A 40 -2.60 -4.37 5.87
C GLU A 40 -3.90 -4.29 6.67
N VAL A 41 -5.02 -4.54 6.00
CA VAL A 41 -6.34 -4.59 6.62
C VAL A 41 -6.98 -5.93 6.26
N ASN A 42 -7.40 -6.69 7.27
CA ASN A 42 -8.05 -7.99 7.03
C ASN A 42 -9.58 -7.84 6.91
N ALA A 43 -10.26 -8.93 6.50
CA ALA A 43 -11.72 -8.97 6.32
C ALA A 43 -12.54 -8.71 7.59
N ASN A 44 -11.94 -8.87 8.78
CA ASN A 44 -12.55 -8.56 10.07
C ASN A 44 -12.21 -7.14 10.54
N ASN A 45 -11.82 -6.23 9.64
CA ASN A 45 -11.45 -4.84 9.94
C ASN A 45 -10.28 -4.69 10.93
N MET A 46 -9.43 -5.71 11.07
CA MET A 46 -8.17 -5.58 11.80
C MET A 46 -7.19 -4.79 10.93
N VAL A 47 -6.59 -3.74 11.48
CA VAL A 47 -5.53 -2.97 10.81
C VAL A 47 -4.18 -3.31 11.42
N VAL A 48 -3.20 -3.60 10.57
CA VAL A 48 -1.81 -3.83 10.96
C VAL A 48 -0.93 -2.87 10.18
N ILE A 49 -0.07 -2.13 10.86
CA ILE A 49 0.93 -1.27 10.25
C ILE A 49 2.31 -1.73 10.72
N VAL A 50 3.21 -2.02 9.79
CA VAL A 50 4.57 -2.50 10.05
C VAL A 50 5.59 -1.51 9.50
N ASP A 51 6.57 -1.15 10.32
CA ASP A 51 7.79 -0.45 9.89
C ASP A 51 8.78 -1.49 9.35
N SER A 52 8.96 -1.52 8.03
CA SER A 52 9.84 -2.48 7.35
C SER A 52 11.32 -2.31 7.67
N GLU A 53 11.75 -1.15 8.18
CA GLU A 53 13.14 -0.91 8.56
C GLU A 53 13.46 -1.49 9.94
N THR A 54 12.51 -1.40 10.88
CA THR A 54 12.75 -1.75 12.29
C THR A 54 12.03 -3.01 12.76
N GLY A 55 11.03 -3.49 12.01
CA GLY A 55 10.13 -4.55 12.44
C GLY A 55 9.16 -4.12 13.55
N ASN A 56 9.08 -2.82 13.87
CA ASN A 56 8.07 -2.31 14.79
C ASN A 56 6.69 -2.36 14.13
N TYR A 57 5.66 -2.59 14.92
CA TYR A 57 4.30 -2.66 14.41
C TYR A 57 3.28 -1.99 15.34
N ILE A 58 2.16 -1.57 14.76
CA ILE A 58 0.95 -1.20 15.49
C ILE A 58 -0.25 -1.99 14.94
N ILE A 59 -1.10 -2.48 15.83
CA ILE A 59 -2.31 -3.24 15.50
C ILE A 59 -3.51 -2.54 16.10
N ALA A 60 -4.57 -2.41 15.31
CA ALA A 60 -5.90 -2.06 15.77
C ALA A 60 -6.84 -3.25 15.54
N PRO A 61 -7.21 -3.99 16.59
CA PRO A 61 -8.22 -5.04 16.50
C PRO A 61 -9.59 -4.48 16.12
N PRO A 62 -10.49 -5.31 15.56
CA PRO A 62 -11.87 -4.92 15.34
C PRO A 62 -12.53 -4.40 16.61
N VAL A 63 -13.27 -3.30 16.49
CA VAL A 63 -14.07 -2.76 17.57
C VAL A 63 -15.36 -3.59 17.66
N GLU A 64 -15.36 -4.62 18.49
CA GLU A 64 -16.49 -5.55 18.51
C GLU A 64 -17.75 -5.02 19.20
N GLN A 65 -17.73 -3.91 19.96
CA GLN A 65 -18.98 -3.33 20.52
C GLN A 65 -18.86 -1.96 21.21
N THR A 66 -17.68 -1.55 21.71
CA THR A 66 -17.55 -0.40 22.63
C THR A 66 -17.13 0.93 22.00
N GLY A 67 -17.08 1.01 20.67
CA GLY A 67 -16.85 2.26 19.92
C GLY A 67 -15.44 2.87 20.05
N LYS A 68 -14.50 2.20 20.73
CA LYS A 68 -13.12 2.68 20.89
C LYS A 68 -12.12 1.68 20.31
N THR A 69 -11.42 2.12 19.27
CA THR A 69 -10.27 1.40 18.71
C THR A 69 -9.07 1.52 19.66
N THR A 70 -8.54 0.40 20.12
CA THR A 70 -7.29 0.36 20.88
C THR A 70 -6.14 0.06 19.94
N TRP A 71 -5.11 0.91 19.96
CA TRP A 71 -3.87 0.70 19.22
C TRP A 71 -2.87 -0.02 20.12
N ILE A 72 -2.41 -1.18 19.66
CA ILE A 72 -1.42 -2.02 20.34
C ILE A 72 -0.11 -1.88 19.59
N LYS A 73 0.94 -1.40 20.25
CA LYS A 73 2.29 -1.31 19.66
C LYS A 73 3.16 -2.48 20.10
N GLY A 74 4.09 -2.90 19.24
CA GLY A 74 5.06 -3.95 19.55
C GLY A 74 6.26 -3.95 18.61
N GLU A 75 7.21 -4.81 18.94
CA GLU A 75 8.40 -5.10 18.11
C GLU A 75 8.28 -6.54 17.63
N PHE A 76 8.33 -6.77 16.31
CA PHE A 76 8.06 -8.08 15.73
C PHE A 76 8.93 -9.18 16.35
N ASN A 77 10.26 -8.99 16.37
CA ASN A 77 11.19 -10.01 16.85
C ASN A 77 10.96 -10.35 18.32
N LYS A 78 10.72 -9.35 19.17
CA LYS A 78 10.47 -9.56 20.61
C LYS A 78 9.16 -10.30 20.85
N THR A 79 8.10 -9.90 20.16
CA THR A 79 6.79 -10.57 20.24
C THR A 79 6.90 -12.00 19.71
N PHE A 80 7.61 -12.20 18.61
CA PHE A 80 7.80 -13.52 18.00
C PHE A 80 8.56 -14.48 18.92
N SER A 81 9.71 -14.07 19.46
CA SER A 81 10.47 -14.90 20.42
C SER A 81 9.63 -15.23 21.64
N THR A 82 8.91 -14.24 22.20
CA THR A 82 7.99 -14.46 23.32
C THR A 82 6.90 -15.46 22.98
N ALA A 83 6.37 -15.45 21.75
CA ALA A 83 5.35 -16.41 21.31
C ALA A 83 5.91 -17.83 21.12
N VAL A 84 7.14 -17.96 20.63
CA VAL A 84 7.85 -19.24 20.51
C VAL A 84 8.13 -19.82 21.90
N ASP A 85 8.68 -19.01 22.80
CA ASP A 85 9.02 -19.42 24.18
C ASP A 85 7.78 -19.78 25.00
N ASN A 86 6.65 -19.09 24.76
CA ASN A 86 5.37 -19.35 25.41
C ASN A 86 4.50 -20.38 24.67
N LYS A 87 5.03 -21.14 23.69
CA LYS A 87 4.31 -22.29 23.14
C LYS A 87 4.03 -23.28 24.28
N ARG A 88 2.88 -23.12 24.92
CA ARG A 88 2.28 -24.14 25.77
C ARG A 88 2.03 -25.33 24.86
N GLU A 89 2.67 -26.46 25.17
CA GLU A 89 2.28 -27.73 24.60
C GLU A 89 0.76 -27.88 24.78
N PRO A 90 0.01 -28.21 23.72
CA PRO A 90 -1.42 -28.46 23.86
C PRO A 90 -1.59 -29.61 24.87
N LYS A 91 -2.26 -29.33 25.99
CA LYS A 91 -2.73 -30.35 26.93
C LYS A 91 -3.93 -31.08 26.35
#